data_AF-A0A7Y1VXP5-F1
#
_entry.id   AF-A0A7Y1VXP5-F1
#
_cell.length_a   1.000
_cell.length_b   1.000
_cell.length_c   1.000
_cell.angle_alpha   90.00
_cell.angle_beta   90.00
_cell.angle_gamma   90.00
#
_symmetry.space_group_name_H-M   'P 1'
#
loop_
_entity.id
_entity.type
_entity.pdbx_description
1 polymer ?
#
loop_
_entity_poly.entity_id
_entity_poly.type
_entity_poly.pdbx_seq_one_letter_code
_entity_poly.pdbx_strand_id
1 'polypeptide(L)'
;MKLFVKNLLITGLIFFSGQLLGQNAGDKMVDAANALIKALSPDQRSQIMFEVNDTSREIWHYLPVANFDRFGLALSELSDAQDALVYELMRSALSEEGYAKASQIIDLELVLKELENNSERRDPQQYHISIYGTPALQGIWSWGFSGHHLSLHFTMVD
;
A
#
# COMPACT_ATOMS: atom_id res chain seq x y z
N MET A 1 33.73 -23.20 -67.53
CA MET A 1 33.48 -24.30 -66.58
C MET A 1 33.48 -23.69 -65.17
N LYS A 2 32.38 -23.84 -64.43
CA LYS A 2 31.93 -22.96 -63.33
C LYS A 2 32.81 -23.03 -62.07
N LEU A 3 33.13 -21.87 -61.49
CA LEU A 3 33.59 -21.72 -60.10
C LEU A 3 32.39 -21.88 -59.14
N PHE A 4 32.51 -22.75 -58.15
CA PHE A 4 31.55 -22.86 -57.04
C PHE A 4 32.12 -22.12 -55.83
N VAL A 5 31.51 -21.00 -55.46
CA VAL A 5 31.76 -20.27 -54.22
C VAL A 5 30.79 -20.81 -53.16
N LYS A 6 31.32 -21.28 -52.03
CA LYS A 6 30.57 -21.63 -50.82
C LYS A 6 29.94 -20.37 -50.24
N ASN A 7 28.61 -20.30 -50.17
CA ASN A 7 27.92 -19.33 -49.32
C ASN A 7 27.55 -20.00 -48.00
N LEU A 8 28.25 -19.59 -46.94
CA LEU A 8 27.96 -19.86 -45.55
C LEU A 8 26.83 -18.92 -45.11
N LEU A 9 25.63 -19.45 -44.88
CA LEU A 9 24.54 -18.69 -44.25
C LEU A 9 24.77 -18.65 -42.74
N ILE A 10 25.21 -17.50 -42.23
CA ILE A 10 25.15 -17.19 -40.80
C ILE A 10 23.82 -16.47 -40.57
N THR A 11 22.82 -17.19 -40.09
CA THR A 11 21.63 -16.60 -39.49
C THR A 11 22.01 -16.04 -38.12
N GLY A 12 22.13 -14.72 -38.02
CA GLY A 12 22.27 -14.03 -36.74
C GLY A 12 20.94 -14.05 -35.99
N LEU A 13 20.88 -14.78 -34.87
CA LEU A 13 19.84 -14.56 -33.86
C LEU A 13 20.18 -13.25 -33.13
N ILE A 14 19.39 -12.22 -33.36
CA ILE A 14 19.37 -11.03 -32.51
C ILE A 14 18.56 -11.42 -31.27
N PHE A 15 19.23 -11.74 -30.17
CA PHE A 15 18.59 -11.78 -28.86
C PHE A 15 18.33 -10.34 -28.44
N PHE A 16 17.10 -9.86 -28.62
CA PHE A 16 16.60 -8.73 -27.84
C PHE A 16 16.42 -9.23 -26.41
N SER A 17 17.46 -9.11 -25.58
CA SER A 17 17.31 -9.11 -24.14
C SER A 17 16.63 -7.80 -23.76
N GLY A 18 15.33 -7.71 -24.00
CA GLY A 18 14.50 -6.76 -23.28
C GLY A 18 14.59 -7.17 -21.82
N GLN A 19 15.35 -6.42 -21.02
CA GLN A 19 15.09 -6.41 -19.59
C GLN A 19 13.65 -5.91 -19.47
N LEU A 20 12.69 -6.82 -19.27
CA LEU A 20 11.52 -6.46 -18.49
C LEU A 20 12.12 -6.00 -17.17
N LEU A 21 12.21 -4.69 -16.98
CA LEU A 21 12.48 -4.12 -15.67
C LEU A 21 11.29 -4.53 -14.81
N GLY A 22 11.39 -5.69 -14.16
CA GLY A 22 10.41 -6.13 -13.20
C GLY A 22 10.39 -5.09 -12.10
N GLN A 23 9.24 -4.45 -11.89
CA GLN A 23 9.06 -3.53 -10.77
C GLN A 23 9.43 -4.25 -9.47
N ASN A 24 10.35 -3.67 -8.72
CA ASN A 24 10.68 -4.15 -7.39
C ASN A 24 9.57 -3.74 -6.39
N ALA A 25 9.67 -4.18 -5.13
CA ALA A 25 8.63 -3.90 -4.13
C ALA A 25 8.47 -2.38 -3.86
N GLY A 26 9.57 -1.62 -3.92
CA GLY A 26 9.55 -0.16 -3.77
C GLY A 26 8.81 0.53 -4.89
N ASP A 27 9.05 0.14 -6.15
CA ASP A 27 8.33 0.68 -7.32
C ASP A 27 6.81 0.50 -7.17
N LYS A 28 6.38 -0.72 -6.82
CA LYS A 28 4.96 -1.04 -6.63
C LYS A 28 4.33 -0.25 -5.49
N MET A 29 5.06 -0.07 -4.39
CA MET A 29 4.58 0.65 -3.22
C MET A 29 4.45 2.16 -3.49
N VAL A 30 5.40 2.75 -4.21
CA VAL A 30 5.33 4.15 -4.66
C VAL A 30 4.17 4.35 -5.62
N ASP A 31 3.96 3.45 -6.59
CA ASP A 31 2.85 3.52 -7.54
C ASP A 31 1.49 3.42 -6.82
N ALA A 32 1.34 2.47 -5.90
CA ALA A 32 0.11 2.28 -5.13
C ALA A 32 -0.22 3.50 -4.25
N ALA A 33 0.76 4.05 -3.54
CA ALA A 33 0.56 5.24 -2.71
C ALA A 33 0.14 6.46 -3.56
N ASN A 34 0.82 6.68 -4.69
CA ASN A 34 0.47 7.79 -5.59
C ASN A 34 -0.91 7.59 -6.24
N ALA A 35 -1.30 6.34 -6.56
CA ALA A 35 -2.64 6.04 -7.07
C ALA A 35 -3.73 6.39 -6.04
N LEU A 36 -3.53 6.01 -4.77
CA LEU A 36 -4.42 6.40 -3.67
C LEU A 36 -4.53 7.93 -3.57
N ILE A 37 -3.41 8.65 -3.42
CA ILE A 37 -3.39 10.11 -3.26
C ILE A 37 -4.12 10.82 -4.42
N LYS A 38 -3.94 10.33 -5.65
CA LYS A 38 -4.57 10.87 -6.85
C LYS A 38 -6.10 10.68 -6.85
N ALA A 39 -6.59 9.58 -6.29
CA ALA A 39 -8.02 9.27 -6.23
C ALA A 39 -8.78 10.06 -5.14
N LEU A 40 -8.07 10.64 -4.17
CA LEU A 40 -8.66 11.39 -3.08
C LEU A 40 -9.11 12.80 -3.50
N SER A 41 -10.13 13.33 -2.82
CA SER A 41 -10.50 14.75 -2.89
C SER A 41 -9.42 15.63 -2.24
N PRO A 42 -9.41 16.96 -2.50
CA PRO A 42 -8.51 17.88 -1.78
C PRO A 42 -8.63 17.78 -0.26
N ASP A 43 -9.86 17.66 0.27
CA ASP A 43 -10.11 17.59 1.70
C ASP A 43 -9.58 16.28 2.29
N GLN A 44 -9.87 15.14 1.65
CA GLN A 44 -9.31 13.84 2.05
C GLN A 44 -7.78 13.83 1.99
N ARG A 45 -7.18 14.45 0.96
CA ARG A 45 -5.71 14.59 0.87
C ARG A 45 -5.13 15.37 2.04
N SER A 46 -5.81 16.41 2.51
CA SER A 46 -5.36 17.21 3.65
C SER A 46 -5.41 16.44 4.99
N GLN A 47 -6.23 15.39 5.07
CA GLN A 47 -6.34 14.55 6.26
C GLN A 47 -5.33 13.39 6.27
N ILE A 48 -5.00 12.83 5.10
CA ILE A 48 -4.09 11.68 4.98
C ILE A 48 -2.61 12.08 4.89
N MET A 49 -2.30 13.26 4.34
CA MET A 49 -0.92 13.69 4.04
C MET A 49 -0.36 14.57 5.15
N PHE A 50 0.80 14.17 5.67
CA PHE A 50 1.55 14.86 6.70
C PHE A 50 2.97 15.19 6.22
N GLU A 51 3.63 16.10 6.92
CA GLU A 51 5.06 16.36 6.71
C GLU A 51 5.89 15.14 7.10
N VAL A 52 6.99 14.89 6.40
CA VAL A 52 7.85 13.70 6.64
C VAL A 52 8.38 13.66 8.08
N ASN A 53 8.60 14.83 8.68
CA ASN A 53 9.14 14.97 10.03
C ASN A 53 8.06 15.03 11.13
N ASP A 54 6.78 14.90 10.78
CA ASP A 54 5.68 14.92 11.75
C ASP A 54 5.84 13.77 12.77
N THR A 55 5.68 14.08 14.05
CA THR A 55 5.89 13.13 15.15
C THR A 55 4.74 12.15 15.31
N SER A 56 3.57 12.43 14.74
CA SER A 56 2.42 11.52 14.76
C SER A 56 2.72 10.17 14.08
N ARG A 57 3.69 10.10 13.17
CA ARG A 57 4.16 8.85 12.55
C ARG A 57 4.72 7.83 13.56
N GLU A 58 5.12 8.30 14.75
CA GLU A 58 5.67 7.48 15.83
C GLU A 58 4.59 7.05 16.84
N ILE A 59 3.36 7.56 16.68
CA ILE A 59 2.21 7.25 17.53
C ILE A 59 1.38 6.18 16.82
N TRP A 60 1.50 4.95 17.30
CA TRP A 60 0.75 3.82 16.76
C TRP A 60 0.28 2.88 17.85
N HIS A 61 -0.93 2.36 17.66
CA HIS A 61 -1.55 1.39 18.56
C HIS A 61 -2.59 0.57 17.79
N TYR A 62 -2.82 -0.64 18.29
CA TYR A 62 -3.85 -1.55 17.80
C TYR A 62 -5.08 -1.61 18.73
N LEU A 63 -5.23 -0.63 19.63
CA LEU A 63 -6.34 -0.53 20.57
C LEU A 63 -7.59 0.09 19.91
N PRO A 64 -8.81 -0.11 20.44
CA PRO A 64 -10.02 0.54 19.91
C PRO A 64 -9.88 2.06 19.84
N VAL A 65 -10.50 2.69 18.83
CA VAL A 65 -10.47 4.16 18.64
C VAL A 65 -11.04 4.94 19.82
N ALA A 66 -11.98 4.36 20.58
CA ALA A 66 -12.55 5.00 21.76
C ALA A 66 -11.51 5.32 22.86
N ASN A 67 -10.31 4.73 22.78
CA ASN A 67 -9.26 4.89 23.78
C ASN A 67 -8.14 5.84 23.34
N PHE A 68 -7.98 6.08 22.04
CA PHE A 68 -6.85 6.81 21.47
C PHE A 68 -7.21 7.39 20.10
N ASP A 69 -6.89 8.66 19.90
CA ASP A 69 -7.03 9.33 18.62
C ASP A 69 -6.11 8.70 17.56
N ARG A 70 -6.61 8.59 16.33
CA ARG A 70 -5.85 8.10 15.18
C ARG A 70 -5.62 9.22 14.19
N PHE A 71 -4.42 9.26 13.63
CA PHE A 71 -4.05 10.19 12.59
C PHE A 71 -4.37 9.62 11.21
N GLY A 72 -4.68 10.50 10.28
CA GLY A 72 -5.01 10.10 8.92
C GLY A 72 -6.51 9.88 8.72
N LEU A 73 -6.83 9.38 7.53
CA LEU A 73 -8.18 9.24 7.02
C LEU A 73 -8.77 7.88 7.39
N ALA A 74 -9.98 7.86 7.94
CA ALA A 74 -10.66 6.61 8.27
C ALA A 74 -11.21 5.92 7.01
N LEU A 75 -11.31 4.59 7.01
CA LEU A 75 -11.94 3.84 5.91
C LEU A 75 -13.41 4.25 5.72
N SER A 76 -14.12 4.59 6.80
CA SER A 76 -15.49 5.12 6.75
C SER A 76 -15.64 6.43 5.93
N GLU A 77 -14.53 7.14 5.68
CA GLU A 77 -14.51 8.38 4.92
C GLU A 77 -14.09 8.19 3.45
N LEU A 78 -13.91 6.94 3.03
CA LEU A 78 -13.55 6.55 1.68
C LEU A 78 -14.77 6.01 0.92
N SER A 79 -14.78 6.22 -0.40
CA SER A 79 -15.62 5.41 -1.30
C SER A 79 -15.02 4.02 -1.50
N ASP A 80 -15.82 3.03 -1.89
CA ASP A 80 -15.36 1.66 -2.18
C ASP A 80 -14.15 1.61 -3.14
N ALA A 81 -14.12 2.50 -4.13
CA ALA A 81 -13.01 2.59 -5.09
C ALA A 81 -11.72 3.14 -4.45
N GLN A 82 -11.83 4.05 -3.48
CA GLN A 82 -10.70 4.59 -2.73
C GLN A 82 -10.23 3.59 -1.65
N ASP A 83 -11.17 2.90 -0.99
CA ASP A 83 -10.89 1.83 -0.03
C ASP A 83 -10.07 0.72 -0.68
N ALA A 84 -10.46 0.27 -1.89
CA ALA A 84 -9.70 -0.70 -2.65
C ALA A 84 -8.23 -0.27 -2.90
N LEU A 85 -7.97 1.03 -3.09
CA LEU A 85 -6.60 1.54 -3.27
C LEU A 85 -5.78 1.51 -1.97
N VAL A 86 -6.41 1.60 -0.80
CA VAL A 86 -5.74 1.37 0.49
C VAL A 86 -5.31 -0.09 0.61
N TYR A 87 -6.17 -1.03 0.25
CA TYR A 87 -5.84 -2.45 0.25
C TYR A 87 -4.75 -2.80 -0.78
N GLU A 88 -4.73 -2.16 -1.95
CA GLU A 88 -3.65 -2.33 -2.93
C GLU A 88 -2.31 -1.79 -2.39
N LEU A 89 -2.30 -0.67 -1.67
CA LEU A 89 -1.10 -0.19 -0.98
C LEU A 89 -0.64 -1.21 0.09
N MET A 90 -1.54 -1.75 0.90
CA MET A 90 -1.21 -2.83 1.84
C MET A 90 -0.61 -4.06 1.14
N ARG A 91 -1.22 -4.47 0.02
CA ARG A 91 -0.76 -5.62 -0.76
C ARG A 91 0.62 -5.39 -1.38
N SER A 92 0.96 -4.15 -1.72
CA SER A 92 2.28 -3.81 -2.27
C SER A 92 3.42 -3.97 -1.26
N ALA A 93 3.13 -3.84 0.03
CA ALA A 93 4.11 -3.87 1.12
C ALA A 93 4.20 -5.20 1.86
N LEU A 94 3.20 -6.07 1.72
CA LEU A 94 3.11 -7.35 2.39
C LEU A 94 3.36 -8.51 1.42
N SER A 95 3.82 -9.65 1.95
CA SER A 95 3.73 -10.90 1.21
C SER A 95 2.26 -11.28 1.01
N GLU A 96 1.97 -12.18 0.07
CA GLU A 96 0.61 -12.67 -0.15
C GLU A 96 -0.03 -13.26 1.12
N GLU A 97 0.74 -14.04 1.90
CA GLU A 97 0.28 -14.57 3.19
C GLU A 97 0.08 -13.44 4.22
N GLY A 98 0.99 -12.47 4.28
CA GLY A 98 0.90 -11.33 5.19
C GLY A 98 -0.33 -10.47 4.92
N TYR A 99 -0.60 -10.19 3.63
CA TYR A 99 -1.79 -9.48 3.19
C TYR A 99 -3.07 -10.25 3.55
N ALA A 100 -3.13 -11.54 3.23
CA ALA A 100 -4.29 -12.37 3.56
C ALA A 100 -4.58 -12.38 5.07
N LYS A 101 -3.53 -12.47 5.90
CA LYS A 101 -3.66 -12.43 7.36
C LYS A 101 -4.12 -11.06 7.87
N ALA A 102 -3.59 -9.98 7.32
CA ALA A 102 -4.01 -8.62 7.66
C ALA A 102 -5.49 -8.39 7.32
N SER A 103 -5.92 -8.75 6.11
CA SER A 103 -7.33 -8.68 5.69
C SER A 103 -8.24 -9.51 6.60
N GLN A 104 -7.84 -10.74 6.94
CA GLN A 104 -8.61 -11.59 7.85
C GLN A 104 -8.75 -10.98 9.26
N ILE A 105 -7.74 -10.28 9.77
CA ILE A 105 -7.83 -9.57 11.06
C ILE A 105 -8.86 -8.44 10.99
N ILE A 106 -8.89 -7.68 9.89
CA ILE A 106 -9.87 -6.61 9.68
C ILE A 106 -11.29 -7.22 9.58
N ASP A 107 -11.46 -8.25 8.75
CA ASP A 107 -12.75 -8.94 8.56
C ASP A 107 -13.28 -9.57 9.85
N LEU A 108 -12.39 -10.01 10.74
CA LEU A 108 -12.76 -10.59 12.03
C LEU A 108 -13.50 -9.60 12.93
N GLU A 109 -13.34 -8.29 12.75
CA GLU A 109 -14.13 -7.29 13.48
C GLU A 109 -15.63 -7.48 13.25
N LEU A 110 -16.07 -7.87 12.04
CA LEU A 110 -17.49 -8.15 11.77
C LEU A 110 -18.00 -9.38 12.50
N VAL A 111 -17.20 -10.43 12.61
CA VAL A 111 -17.58 -11.63 13.37
C VAL A 111 -17.68 -11.31 14.86
N LEU A 112 -16.69 -10.58 15.40
CA LEU A 112 -16.67 -10.19 16.80
C LEU A 112 -17.77 -9.19 17.14
N LYS A 113 -18.15 -8.32 16.21
CA LYS A 113 -19.31 -7.43 16.34
C LYS A 113 -20.58 -8.21 16.67
N GLU A 114 -20.84 -9.29 15.93
CA GLU A 114 -22.01 -10.15 16.15
C GLU A 114 -21.93 -10.93 17.46
N LEU A 115 -20.76 -11.51 17.77
CA LEU A 115 -20.57 -12.30 18.99
C LEU A 115 -20.61 -11.47 20.28
N GLU A 116 -20.08 -10.26 20.24
CA GLU A 116 -19.97 -9.36 21.40
C GLU A 116 -21.14 -8.37 21.50
N ASN A 117 -21.96 -8.26 20.46
CA ASN A 117 -23.04 -7.27 20.33
C ASN A 117 -22.55 -5.83 20.64
N ASN A 118 -21.40 -5.46 20.09
CA ASN A 118 -20.73 -4.18 20.36
C ASN A 118 -20.24 -3.53 19.07
N SER A 119 -21.15 -2.84 18.37
CA SER A 119 -20.87 -2.19 17.09
C SER A 119 -19.96 -0.97 17.20
N GLU A 120 -19.91 -0.31 18.36
CA GLU A 120 -19.06 0.87 18.56
C GLU A 120 -17.58 0.49 18.66
N ARG A 121 -17.30 -0.67 19.27
CA ARG A 121 -15.93 -1.20 19.43
C ARG A 121 -15.46 -1.98 18.21
N ARG A 122 -16.40 -2.66 17.52
CA ARG A 122 -16.12 -3.66 16.48
C ARG A 122 -16.58 -3.14 15.13
N ASP A 123 -15.69 -2.42 14.46
CA ASP A 123 -15.97 -1.84 13.15
C ASP A 123 -14.71 -1.81 12.26
N PRO A 124 -14.69 -2.55 11.14
CA PRO A 124 -13.58 -2.48 10.19
C PRO A 124 -13.44 -1.10 9.53
N GLN A 125 -14.47 -0.27 9.56
CA GLN A 125 -14.43 1.07 8.96
C GLN A 125 -13.70 2.11 9.84
N GLN A 126 -13.27 1.71 11.05
CA GLN A 126 -12.46 2.51 11.98
C GLN A 126 -10.95 2.26 11.86
N TYR A 127 -10.52 1.65 10.75
CA TYR A 127 -9.12 1.62 10.37
C TYR A 127 -8.72 2.92 9.69
N HIS A 128 -7.52 3.42 9.98
CA HIS A 128 -7.03 4.71 9.48
C HIS A 128 -5.75 4.52 8.70
N ILE A 129 -5.60 5.33 7.65
CA ILE A 129 -4.38 5.43 6.85
C ILE A 129 -3.78 6.82 6.93
N SER A 130 -2.45 6.91 7.05
CA SER A 130 -1.68 8.16 7.01
C SER A 130 -0.43 8.00 6.12
N ILE A 131 -0.02 9.07 5.47
CA ILE A 131 1.17 9.16 4.61
C ILE A 131 1.99 10.38 5.04
N TYR A 132 3.30 10.20 5.21
CA TYR A 132 4.23 11.22 5.68
C TYR A 132 5.29 11.47 4.61
N GLY A 133 5.36 12.71 4.11
CA GLY A 133 6.19 13.07 2.97
C GLY A 133 5.56 12.70 1.62
N THR A 134 6.37 12.77 0.56
CA THR A 134 5.92 12.49 -0.81
C THR A 134 6.40 11.10 -1.25
N PRO A 135 5.50 10.18 -1.63
CA PRO A 135 5.90 8.87 -2.13
C PRO A 135 6.78 8.96 -3.38
N ALA A 136 8.03 8.55 -3.23
CA ALA A 136 9.05 8.55 -4.28
C ALA A 136 10.08 7.44 -4.03
N LEU A 137 10.83 7.08 -5.07
CA LEU A 137 11.94 6.12 -4.97
C LEU A 137 13.20 6.73 -4.35
N GLN A 138 13.30 8.06 -4.32
CA GLN A 138 14.40 8.80 -3.71
C GLN A 138 13.87 9.66 -2.57
N GLY A 139 14.71 9.85 -1.55
CA GLY A 139 14.35 10.54 -0.32
C GLY A 139 13.59 9.65 0.68
N ILE A 140 12.95 10.30 1.65
CA ILE A 140 12.30 9.65 2.77
C ILE A 140 10.79 9.91 2.71
N TRP A 141 10.03 8.84 2.86
CA TRP A 141 8.60 8.92 3.13
C TRP A 141 8.17 7.70 3.95
N SER A 142 7.03 7.80 4.62
CA SER A 142 6.45 6.69 5.35
C SER A 142 4.95 6.66 5.19
N TRP A 143 4.34 5.54 5.54
CA TRP A 143 2.90 5.43 5.67
C TRP A 143 2.54 4.46 6.79
N GLY A 144 1.36 4.66 7.35
CA GLY A 144 0.82 3.84 8.42
C GLY A 144 -0.62 3.45 8.13
N PHE A 145 -0.99 2.23 8.48
CA PHE A 145 -2.36 1.72 8.47
C PHE A 145 -2.65 1.02 9.79
N SER A 146 -3.60 1.53 10.58
CA SER A 146 -3.85 1.01 11.91
C SER A 146 -5.33 1.02 12.29
N GLY A 147 -5.74 0.00 13.04
CA GLY A 147 -7.08 -0.16 13.59
C GLY A 147 -7.06 -1.10 14.80
N HIS A 148 -8.21 -1.64 15.17
CA HIS A 148 -8.32 -2.54 16.31
C HIS A 148 -7.69 -3.91 15.96
N HIS A 149 -6.60 -4.29 16.64
CA HIS A 149 -5.76 -5.52 16.46
C HIS A 149 -4.73 -5.54 15.32
N LEU A 150 -4.62 -4.48 14.52
CA LEU A 150 -3.61 -4.41 13.47
C LEU A 150 -3.02 -3.00 13.36
N SER A 151 -1.70 -2.94 13.23
CA SER A 151 -0.94 -1.70 13.03
C SER A 151 0.25 -2.01 12.13
N LEU A 152 0.30 -1.35 10.98
CA LEU A 152 1.30 -1.51 9.93
C LEU A 152 1.97 -0.16 9.69
N HIS A 153 3.29 -0.09 9.78
CA HIS A 153 4.05 1.14 9.59
C HIS A 153 5.30 0.84 8.76
N PHE A 154 5.46 1.56 7.66
CA PHE A 154 6.56 1.35 6.71
C PHE A 154 7.26 2.68 6.45
N THR A 155 8.59 2.66 6.49
CA THR A 155 9.42 3.79 6.10
C THR A 155 10.27 3.39 4.92
N MET A 156 10.20 4.18 3.85
CA MET A 156 11.10 4.10 2.71
C MET A 156 12.19 5.14 2.83
N VAL A 157 13.42 4.69 2.53
CA VAL A 157 14.64 5.49 2.45
C VAL A 157 15.44 4.95 1.27
N ASP A 158 16.14 5.82 0.55
CA ASP A 158 17.01 5.48 -0.59
C ASP A 158 18.42 4.99 -0.19
#